data_AF-A0A2G6LU42-F1
#
_entry.id   AF-A0A2G6LU42-F1
#
_cell.length_a   1.000
_cell.length_b   1.000
_cell.length_c   1.000
_cell.angle_alpha   90.00
_cell.angle_beta   90.00
_cell.angle_gamma   90.00
#
_symmetry.space_group_name_H-M   'P 1'
#
loop_
_entity.id
_entity.type
_entity.pdbx_description
1 polymer ?
#
loop_
_entity_poly.entity_id
_entity_poly.type
_entity_poly.pdbx_seq_one_letter_code
_entity_poly.pdbx_strand_id
1 'polypeptide(L)'
;MITIQGKKLLLLGSREGVSGSAMEKALAETGADIFYVATECMGCTLAERLDPTSQKRIRDAVEQGVENLLVIIGTADTVITRIYAETVTCGAPDETGPLYGIALGLPVYHMLEEEIKQEIDPVVWEQNVGMMERVLDGPALIAATRAIRQANSRYSL
;
A
#
# COMPACT_ATOMS: atom_id res chain seq x y z
N MET A 1 -8.65 13.80 -14.31
CA MET A 1 -8.97 13.31 -12.96
C MET A 1 -8.61 11.84 -12.96
N ILE A 2 -7.60 11.52 -12.18
CA ILE A 2 -7.15 10.17 -11.88
C ILE A 2 -7.98 9.76 -10.66
N THR A 3 -8.65 8.62 -10.68
CA THR A 3 -9.58 8.19 -9.62
C THR A 3 -9.30 6.77 -9.18
N ILE A 4 -9.54 6.49 -7.90
CA ILE A 4 -9.49 5.15 -7.32
C ILE A 4 -10.74 4.32 -7.65
N GLN A 5 -11.81 4.96 -8.14
CA GLN A 5 -13.04 4.29 -8.50
C GLN A 5 -12.80 3.21 -9.58
N GLY A 6 -13.32 2.00 -9.35
CA GLY A 6 -13.13 0.86 -10.25
C GLY A 6 -11.73 0.25 -10.24
N LYS A 7 -10.82 0.73 -9.40
CA LYS A 7 -9.54 0.06 -9.11
C LYS A 7 -9.73 -1.06 -8.11
N LYS A 8 -8.85 -2.06 -8.18
CA LYS A 8 -8.77 -3.16 -7.21
C LYS A 8 -7.67 -2.89 -6.21
N LEU A 9 -8.05 -2.64 -4.96
CA LEU A 9 -7.13 -2.18 -3.93
C LEU A 9 -6.51 -3.35 -3.17
N LEU A 10 -5.19 -3.26 -3.01
CA LEU A 10 -4.36 -4.12 -2.16
C LEU A 10 -3.87 -3.25 -1.01
N LEU A 11 -4.50 -3.38 0.16
CA LEU A 11 -4.23 -2.53 1.32
C LEU A 11 -3.20 -3.21 2.24
N LEU A 12 -2.03 -2.59 2.37
CA LEU A 12 -0.92 -3.04 3.22
C LEU A 12 -0.77 -2.08 4.41
N GLY A 13 -1.55 -2.32 5.46
CA GLY A 13 -1.53 -1.49 6.66
C GLY A 13 -0.43 -1.89 7.64
N SER A 14 -0.17 -1.02 8.61
CA SER A 14 0.75 -1.29 9.71
C SER A 14 0.06 -1.02 11.04
N ARG A 15 0.44 -1.77 12.07
CA ARG A 15 -0.03 -1.54 13.45
C ARG A 15 0.45 -0.20 14.01
N GLU A 16 1.64 0.21 13.61
CA GLU A 16 2.32 1.42 14.04
C GLU A 16 1.93 2.65 13.19
N GLY A 17 1.35 2.41 12.00
CA GLY A 17 0.84 3.43 11.10
C GLY A 17 -0.68 3.37 10.93
N VAL A 18 -1.14 3.52 9.69
CA VAL A 18 -2.56 3.34 9.35
C VAL A 18 -2.83 1.84 9.18
N SER A 19 -3.71 1.30 10.03
CA SER A 19 -4.06 -0.12 9.98
C SER A 19 -4.86 -0.46 8.72
N GLY A 20 -4.80 -1.72 8.29
CA GLY A 20 -5.56 -2.21 7.14
C GLY A 20 -7.06 -2.03 7.33
N SER A 21 -7.57 -2.27 8.54
CA SER A 21 -8.99 -2.08 8.85
C SER A 21 -9.42 -0.60 8.87
N ALA A 22 -8.52 0.32 9.22
CA ALA A 22 -8.79 1.75 9.10
C ALA A 22 -8.82 2.19 7.63
N MET A 23 -7.87 1.72 6.82
CA MET A 23 -7.86 1.99 5.38
C MET A 23 -9.09 1.40 4.67
N GLU A 24 -9.47 0.17 5.01
CA GLU A 24 -10.65 -0.48 4.45
C GLU A 24 -11.92 0.34 4.69
N LYS A 25 -12.13 0.80 5.93
CA LYS A 25 -13.24 1.68 6.26
C LYS A 25 -13.17 3.02 5.55
N ALA A 26 -11.97 3.60 5.43
CA ALA A 26 -11.78 4.87 4.75
C ALA A 26 -12.11 4.79 3.25
N LEU A 27 -11.81 3.65 2.62
CA LEU A 27 -11.94 3.44 1.18
C LEU A 27 -13.26 2.77 0.77
N ALA A 28 -14.07 2.29 1.72
CA ALA A 28 -15.28 1.51 1.48
C ALA A 28 -16.30 2.19 0.55
N GLU A 29 -16.45 3.51 0.65
CA GLU A 29 -17.46 4.28 -0.11
C GLU A 29 -16.90 4.95 -1.37
N THR A 30 -15.62 4.73 -1.69
CA THR A 30 -14.94 5.36 -2.83
C THR A 30 -15.27 4.73 -4.18
N GLY A 31 -16.00 3.61 -4.17
CA GLY A 31 -16.30 2.83 -5.38
C GLY A 31 -15.12 2.00 -5.91
N ALA A 32 -14.05 1.89 -5.13
CA ALA A 32 -12.97 0.93 -5.37
C ALA A 32 -13.33 -0.47 -4.84
N ASP A 33 -12.82 -1.51 -5.49
CA ASP A 33 -13.00 -2.90 -5.07
C ASP A 33 -11.85 -3.31 -4.15
N ILE A 34 -12.12 -3.49 -2.86
CA ILE A 34 -11.10 -3.88 -1.87
C ILE A 34 -10.84 -5.38 -2.02
N PHE A 35 -9.78 -5.73 -2.75
CA PHE A 35 -9.44 -7.10 -3.07
C PHE A 35 -8.71 -7.82 -1.93
N TYR A 36 -7.82 -7.10 -1.25
CA TYR A 36 -7.03 -7.66 -0.15
C TYR A 36 -6.72 -6.59 0.90
N VAL A 37 -6.77 -7.00 2.16
CA VAL A 37 -6.42 -6.14 3.30
C VAL A 37 -5.53 -6.93 4.26
N ALA A 38 -4.40 -6.33 4.61
CA ALA A 38 -3.51 -6.81 5.66
C ALA A 38 -3.19 -5.69 6.64
N THR A 39 -2.95 -6.07 7.90
CA THR A 39 -2.30 -5.19 8.89
C THR A 39 -1.05 -5.90 9.38
N GLU A 40 0.09 -5.41 8.92
CA GLU A 40 1.40 -5.97 9.20
C GLU A 40 1.89 -5.52 10.60
N CYS A 41 2.48 -6.45 11.34
CA CYS A 41 3.00 -6.23 12.69
C CYS A 41 4.53 -6.31 12.66
N MET A 42 5.20 -5.16 12.75
CA MET A 42 6.65 -5.07 12.54
C MET A 42 7.47 -5.72 13.68
N GLY A 43 6.88 -5.88 14.87
CA GLY A 43 7.56 -6.47 16.03
C GLY A 43 7.72 -8.01 16.01
N CYS A 44 7.13 -8.71 15.04
CA CYS A 44 7.12 -10.19 15.02
C CYS A 44 8.05 -10.79 13.96
N THR A 45 8.44 -10.02 12.95
CA THR A 45 9.36 -10.43 11.88
C THR A 45 10.73 -9.81 12.14
N LEU A 46 11.72 -10.63 12.46
CA LEU A 46 13.14 -10.24 12.53
C LEU A 46 13.73 -9.76 11.19
N ALA A 47 12.88 -9.58 10.17
CA ALA A 47 13.27 -9.16 8.84
C ALA A 47 12.41 -7.97 8.43
N GLU A 48 13.08 -6.90 8.05
CA GLU A 48 12.51 -5.73 7.38
C GLU A 48 12.03 -6.17 5.98
N ARG A 49 10.88 -6.87 5.93
CA ARG A 49 10.30 -7.41 4.69
C ARG A 49 8.77 -7.38 4.77
N LEU A 50 8.13 -7.38 3.60
CA LEU A 50 6.69 -7.64 3.50
C LEU A 50 6.39 -9.11 3.82
N ASP A 51 5.31 -9.39 4.54
CA ASP A 51 4.95 -10.77 4.92
C ASP A 51 4.80 -11.68 3.68
N PRO A 52 5.36 -12.91 3.70
CA PRO A 52 5.24 -13.84 2.58
C PRO A 52 3.80 -14.15 2.17
N THR A 53 2.84 -14.14 3.09
CA THR A 53 1.42 -14.34 2.76
C THR A 53 0.91 -13.20 1.90
N SER A 54 1.21 -11.95 2.28
CA SER A 54 0.86 -10.76 1.50
C SER A 54 1.54 -10.78 0.14
N GLN A 55 2.84 -11.10 0.07
CA GLN A 55 3.55 -11.28 -1.20
C GLN A 55 2.88 -12.32 -2.11
N LYS A 56 2.51 -13.48 -1.56
CA LYS A 56 1.83 -14.54 -2.31
C LYS A 56 0.46 -14.07 -2.83
N ARG A 57 -0.33 -13.38 -2.01
CA ARG A 57 -1.64 -12.86 -2.43
C ARG A 57 -1.52 -11.87 -3.59
N ILE A 58 -0.52 -10.99 -3.54
CA ILE A 58 -0.25 -10.04 -4.61
C ILE A 58 0.17 -10.77 -5.88
N ARG A 59 1.08 -11.74 -5.78
CA ARG A 59 1.51 -12.55 -6.92
C ARG A 59 0.33 -13.28 -7.56
N ASP A 60 -0.45 -14.01 -6.76
CA ASP A 60 -1.58 -14.81 -7.22
C ASP A 60 -2.63 -13.91 -7.92
N ALA A 61 -2.85 -12.68 -7.45
CA ALA A 61 -3.74 -11.71 -8.11
C ALA A 61 -3.24 -11.32 -9.52
N VAL A 62 -1.94 -11.06 -9.67
CA VAL A 62 -1.36 -10.73 -10.98
C VAL A 62 -1.37 -11.94 -11.91
N GLU A 63 -1.02 -13.13 -11.41
CA GLU A 63 -1.04 -14.38 -12.19
C GLU A 63 -2.45 -14.76 -12.68
N GLN A 64 -3.48 -14.44 -11.89
CA GLN A 64 -4.89 -14.62 -12.27
C GLN A 64 -5.39 -13.55 -13.25
N GLY A 65 -4.55 -12.60 -13.66
CA GLY A 65 -4.91 -11.56 -14.62
C GLY A 65 -5.85 -10.50 -14.03
N VAL A 66 -5.77 -10.24 -12.73
CA VAL A 66 -6.57 -9.19 -12.09
C VAL A 66 -6.10 -7.82 -12.62
N GLU A 67 -6.96 -7.17 -13.40
CA GLU A 67 -6.69 -5.84 -13.95
C GLU A 67 -6.92 -4.74 -12.91
N ASN A 68 -6.35 -3.55 -13.17
CA ASN A 68 -6.55 -2.34 -12.36
C ASN A 68 -6.13 -2.46 -10.89
N LEU A 69 -5.12 -3.29 -10.59
CA LEU A 69 -4.55 -3.42 -9.25
C LEU A 69 -3.82 -2.14 -8.83
N LEU A 70 -4.06 -1.71 -7.58
CA LEU A 70 -3.42 -0.58 -6.92
C LEU A 70 -3.03 -0.95 -5.50
N VAL A 71 -1.78 -0.74 -5.14
CA VAL A 71 -1.27 -1.00 -3.78
C VAL A 71 -1.31 0.30 -2.97
N ILE A 72 -1.91 0.24 -1.77
CA ILE A 72 -1.93 1.35 -0.82
C ILE A 72 -1.24 0.90 0.47
N ILE A 73 -0.22 1.65 0.89
CA ILE A 73 0.61 1.36 2.06
C ILE A 73 0.26 2.31 3.21
N GLY A 74 0.08 1.76 4.41
CA GLY A 74 -0.22 2.50 5.64
C GLY A 74 0.89 2.43 6.69
N THR A 75 2.16 2.40 6.29
CA THR A 75 3.31 2.26 7.19
C THR A 75 3.67 3.55 7.91
N ALA A 76 4.35 3.45 9.05
CA ALA A 76 4.76 4.60 9.86
C ALA A 76 6.24 4.98 9.69
N ASP A 77 7.05 4.11 9.11
CA ASP A 77 8.50 4.26 8.98
C ASP A 77 8.92 4.30 7.51
N THR A 78 9.80 5.24 7.15
CA THR A 78 10.19 5.47 5.76
C THR A 78 11.02 4.33 5.15
N VAL A 79 11.81 3.62 5.95
CA VAL A 79 12.58 2.45 5.50
C VAL A 79 11.60 1.33 5.15
N ILE A 80 10.63 1.07 6.02
CA ILE A 80 9.63 0.03 5.78
C ILE A 80 8.72 0.37 4.59
N THR A 81 8.29 1.63 4.48
CA THR A 81 7.54 2.12 3.32
C THR A 81 8.27 1.83 2.01
N ARG A 82 9.58 2.12 1.97
CA ARG A 82 10.40 1.82 0.79
C ARG A 82 10.47 0.34 0.49
N ILE A 83 10.71 -0.49 1.51
CA ILE A 83 10.80 -1.95 1.33
C ILE A 83 9.50 -2.52 0.78
N TYR A 84 8.34 -2.08 1.28
CA TYR A 84 7.05 -2.54 0.79
C TYR A 84 6.81 -2.08 -0.64
N ALA A 85 7.09 -0.81 -0.93
CA ALA A 85 6.97 -0.26 -2.28
C ALA A 85 7.90 -0.97 -3.27
N GLU A 86 9.16 -1.22 -2.90
CA GLU A 86 10.14 -1.95 -3.71
C GLU A 86 9.68 -3.40 -3.92
N THR A 87 9.15 -4.06 -2.89
CA THR A 87 8.69 -5.46 -3.00
C THR A 87 7.58 -5.62 -4.05
N VAL A 88 6.61 -4.70 -4.10
CA VAL A 88 5.48 -4.80 -5.03
C VAL A 88 5.77 -4.24 -6.43
N THR A 89 6.86 -3.47 -6.58
CA THR A 89 7.28 -2.90 -7.87
C THR A 89 8.40 -3.73 -8.50
N CYS A 90 9.49 -3.93 -7.78
CA CYS A 90 10.73 -4.58 -8.24
C CYS A 90 10.82 -6.07 -7.85
N GLY A 91 10.03 -6.51 -6.89
CA GLY A 91 10.13 -7.84 -6.29
C GLY A 91 10.85 -7.82 -4.95
N ALA A 92 10.71 -8.90 -4.18
CA ALA A 92 11.33 -9.03 -2.87
C ALA A 92 12.86 -9.22 -2.98
N PRO A 93 13.66 -8.61 -2.08
CA PRO A 93 15.12 -8.74 -2.11
C PRO A 93 15.65 -10.09 -1.60
N ASP A 94 14.83 -10.86 -0.89
CA ASP A 94 15.22 -12.12 -0.25
C ASP A 94 14.86 -13.34 -1.13
N GLU A 95 15.83 -14.24 -1.35
CA GLU A 95 15.76 -15.44 -2.21
C GLU A 95 14.68 -16.48 -1.83
N THR A 96 13.95 -16.25 -0.74
CA THR A 96 12.91 -17.15 -0.23
C THR A 96 11.48 -16.60 -0.32
N GLY A 97 11.33 -15.32 -0.69
CA GLY A 97 10.04 -14.65 -0.76
C GLY A 97 9.19 -15.04 -2.00
N PRO A 98 7.85 -15.11 -1.90
CA PRO A 98 6.98 -15.37 -3.05
C PRO A 98 7.15 -14.39 -4.21
N LEU A 99 7.64 -13.17 -3.97
CA LEU A 99 7.95 -12.16 -4.99
C LEU A 99 9.44 -12.03 -5.31
N TYR A 100 10.28 -12.97 -4.87
CA TYR A 100 11.72 -12.92 -5.16
C TYR A 100 11.99 -12.95 -6.67
N GLY A 101 12.72 -11.94 -7.15
CA GLY A 101 13.05 -11.80 -8.57
C GLY A 101 11.86 -11.50 -9.49
N ILE A 102 10.66 -11.24 -8.95
CA ILE A 102 9.44 -10.97 -9.72
C ILE A 102 9.11 -9.47 -9.66
N ALA A 103 9.50 -8.74 -10.70
CA ALA A 103 9.14 -7.33 -10.87
C ALA A 103 7.74 -7.18 -11.46
N LEU A 104 6.74 -6.98 -10.59
CA LEU A 104 5.34 -6.78 -11.00
C LEU A 104 5.08 -5.37 -11.55
N GLY A 105 5.83 -4.38 -11.07
CA GLY A 105 5.69 -2.97 -11.48
C GLY A 105 4.34 -2.35 -11.10
N LEU A 106 3.73 -2.80 -10.00
CA LEU A 106 2.40 -2.31 -9.58
C LEU A 106 2.45 -0.83 -9.20
N PRO A 107 1.39 -0.05 -9.45
CA PRO A 107 1.26 1.29 -8.88
C PRO A 107 1.15 1.18 -7.36
N VAL A 108 1.92 2.01 -6.65
CA VAL A 108 1.99 2.01 -5.19
C VAL A 108 1.89 3.42 -4.63
N TYR A 109 1.01 3.61 -3.65
CA TYR A 109 0.72 4.88 -3.01
C TYR A 109 0.74 4.75 -1.49
N HIS A 110 1.08 5.83 -0.80
CA HIS A 110 0.88 5.89 0.64
C HIS A 110 -0.56 6.33 0.95
N MET A 111 -1.15 5.82 2.03
CA MET A 111 -2.51 6.18 2.44
C MET A 111 -2.65 7.70 2.66
N LEU A 112 -1.58 8.36 3.11
CA LEU A 112 -1.53 9.80 3.37
C LEU A 112 -1.32 10.66 2.11
N GLU A 113 -1.25 10.06 0.92
CA GLU A 113 -1.16 10.86 -0.30
C GLU A 113 -2.44 11.66 -0.54
N GLU A 114 -2.26 12.90 -0.99
CA GLU A 114 -3.36 13.84 -1.21
C GLU A 114 -4.32 13.33 -2.30
N GLU A 115 -3.78 12.66 -3.31
CA GLU A 115 -4.55 12.00 -4.38
C GLU A 115 -5.48 10.89 -3.84
N ILE A 116 -5.14 10.26 -2.72
CA ILE A 116 -5.99 9.26 -2.06
C ILE A 116 -6.98 9.95 -1.13
N LYS A 117 -6.50 10.94 -0.36
CA LYS A 117 -7.31 11.70 0.60
C LYS A 117 -8.49 12.41 -0.06
N GLN A 118 -8.29 13.00 -1.24
CA GLN A 118 -9.34 13.74 -1.97
C GLN A 118 -10.49 12.86 -2.45
N GLU A 119 -10.29 11.55 -2.53
CA GLU A 119 -11.31 10.59 -2.95
C GLU A 119 -12.16 10.09 -1.75
N ILE A 120 -11.78 10.43 -0.52
CA ILE A 120 -12.40 9.96 0.72
C ILE A 120 -13.22 11.09 1.35
N ASP A 121 -14.42 10.78 1.84
CA ASP A 121 -15.24 11.74 2.58
C ASP A 121 -14.45 12.31 3.79
N PRO A 122 -14.39 13.64 3.99
CA PRO A 122 -13.59 14.24 5.04
C PRO A 122 -13.93 13.76 6.46
N VAL A 123 -15.21 13.44 6.73
CA VAL A 123 -15.66 12.92 8.02
C VAL A 123 -15.14 11.49 8.21
N VAL A 124 -15.23 10.67 7.17
CA VAL A 124 -14.68 9.31 7.18
C VAL A 124 -13.16 9.31 7.33
N TRP A 125 -12.46 10.22 6.63
CA TRP A 125 -11.01 10.40 6.77
C TRP A 125 -10.62 10.75 8.20
N GLU A 126 -11.26 11.75 8.79
CA GLU A 126 -10.97 12.18 10.15
C GLU A 126 -11.17 11.03 11.16
N GLN A 127 -12.24 10.25 11.00
CA GLN A 127 -12.56 9.13 11.89
C GLN A 127 -11.58 7.96 11.81
N ASN A 128 -11.03 7.68 10.63
CA ASN A 128 -10.24 6.46 10.40
C ASN A 128 -8.73 6.71 10.22
N VAL A 129 -8.35 7.85 9.64
CA VAL A 129 -6.96 8.16 9.26
C VAL A 129 -6.43 9.41 9.96
N GLY A 130 -7.30 10.35 10.33
CA GLY A 130 -6.92 11.69 10.79
C GLY A 130 -6.00 11.72 12.03
N MET A 131 -6.09 10.74 12.94
CA MET A 131 -5.14 10.66 14.05
C MET A 131 -3.72 10.33 13.55
N MET A 132 -3.59 9.35 12.66
CA MET A 132 -2.30 8.92 12.11
C MET A 132 -1.70 9.98 11.20
N GLU A 133 -2.52 10.68 10.40
CA GLU A 133 -2.06 11.80 9.57
C GLU A 133 -1.31 12.87 10.38
N ARG A 134 -1.73 13.13 11.62
CA ARG A 134 -1.10 14.14 12.49
C ARG A 134 0.13 13.63 13.24
N VAL A 135 0.21 12.32 13.47
CA VAL A 135 1.27 11.69 14.26
C VAL A 135 2.45 11.31 13.38
N LEU A 136 2.19 10.87 12.15
CA LEU A 136 3.20 10.39 11.22
C LEU A 136 3.86 11.54 10.45
N ASP A 137 5.10 11.32 10.03
CA ASP A 137 5.77 12.18 9.05
C ASP A 137 5.23 11.88 7.64
N GLY A 138 4.01 12.34 7.39
CA GLY A 138 3.32 12.18 6.11
C GLY A 138 4.19 12.60 4.91
N PRO A 139 4.81 13.81 4.91
CA PRO A 139 5.67 14.24 3.83
C PRO A 139 6.82 13.28 3.51
N ALA A 140 7.51 12.74 4.53
CA ALA A 140 8.60 11.80 4.31
C ALA A 140 8.11 10.44 3.76
N LEU A 141 6.98 9.94 4.27
CA LEU A 141 6.37 8.68 3.82
C LEU A 141 5.87 8.76 2.36
N ILE A 142 5.25 9.88 2.01
CA ILE A 142 4.79 10.17 0.64
C ILE A 142 6.00 10.28 -0.29
N ALA A 143 7.04 11.00 0.10
CA ALA A 143 8.26 11.15 -0.70
C ALA A 143 8.94 9.79 -0.95
N ALA A 144 9.03 8.95 0.08
CA ALA A 144 9.58 7.60 -0.01
C ALA A 144 8.80 6.74 -1.02
N THR A 145 7.47 6.72 -0.92
CA THR A 145 6.62 5.92 -1.83
C THR A 145 6.67 6.46 -3.25
N ARG A 146 6.58 7.79 -3.41
CA ARG A 146 6.59 8.45 -4.72
C ARG A 146 7.90 8.23 -5.47
N ALA A 147 9.05 8.26 -4.77
CA ALA A 147 10.35 7.98 -5.38
C ALA A 147 10.40 6.57 -5.99
N ILE A 148 9.91 5.56 -5.27
CA ILE A 148 9.84 4.18 -5.77
C ILE A 148 8.83 4.05 -6.90
N ARG A 149 7.64 4.64 -6.76
CA ARG A 149 6.61 4.64 -7.81
C ARG A 149 7.13 5.21 -9.13
N GLN A 150 7.77 6.37 -9.09
CA GLN A 150 8.30 7.04 -10.29
C GLN A 150 9.41 6.25 -10.97
N ALA A 151 10.23 5.54 -10.19
CA ALA A 151 11.32 4.74 -10.73
C ALA A 151 10.86 3.39 -11.30
N ASN A 152 9.85 2.75 -10.69
CA ASN A 152 9.63 1.31 -10.87
C ASN A 152 8.19 0.90 -11.20
N SER A 153 7.18 1.75 -11.01
CA SER A 153 5.80 1.40 -11.38
C SER A 153 5.61 1.54 -12.90
N ARG A 154 4.97 0.55 -13.52
CA ARG A 154 4.66 0.57 -14.96
C ARG A 154 3.54 1.55 -15.31
N TYR A 155 2.68 1.83 -14.34
CA TYR A 155 1.56 2.75 -14.44
C TYR A 155 1.46 3.55 -13.14
N SER A 156 0.87 4.74 -13.20
CA SER A 156 0.44 5.48 -12.02
C SER A 156 -1.08 5.39 -11.90
N LEU A 157 -1.61 5.83 -10.76
CA LEU A 157 -3.01 6.24 -10.69
C LEU A 157 -3.27 7.24 -11.81
#